data_AF-A0A949WQC3-F1
#
_entry.id   AF-A0A949WQC3-F1
#
_cell.length_a   1.000
_cell.length_b   1.000
_cell.length_c   1.000
_cell.angle_alpha   90.00
_cell.angle_beta   90.00
_cell.angle_gamma   90.00
#
_symmetry.space_group_name_H-M   'P 1'
#
loop_
_entity.id
_entity.type
_entity.pdbx_description
1 polymer ?
#
loop_
_entity_poly.entity_id
_entity_poly.type
_entity_poly.pdbx_seq_one_letter_code
_entity_poly.pdbx_strand_id
1 'polypeptide(L)' 'MAGMSKRIQVTLPDRLAEDLEKWATYDGRPLSNLAAYLLERAVAEAKKENAPWGAKENQEGK' A
#
# COMPACT_ATOMS: atom_id res chain seq x y z
N MET A 1 13.68 15.41 -4.21
CA MET A 1 13.94 14.12 -4.88
C MET A 1 12.59 13.50 -5.22
N ALA A 2 12.26 13.36 -6.49
CA ALA A 2 10.99 12.75 -6.90
C ALA A 2 11.05 11.25 -6.58
N GLY A 3 10.35 10.80 -5.54
CA GLY A 3 10.28 9.39 -5.18
C GLY A 3 9.62 8.62 -6.32
N MET A 4 10.31 7.66 -6.92
CA MET A 4 9.74 6.81 -7.96
C MET A 4 8.61 5.96 -7.38
N SER A 5 7.43 6.07 -7.98
CA SER A 5 6.35 5.12 -7.73
C SER A 5 6.62 3.83 -8.51
N LYS A 6 6.52 2.68 -7.84
CA LYS A 6 6.53 1.37 -8.51
C LYS A 6 5.09 0.92 -8.74
N ARG A 7 4.78 0.49 -9.96
CA ARG A 7 3.49 -0.12 -10.29
C ARG A 7 3.56 -1.62 -10.07
N ILE A 8 2.60 -2.16 -9.33
CA ILE A 8 2.41 -3.59 -9.13
C ILE A 8 1.01 -3.99 -9.60
N GLN A 9 0.80 -5.27 -9.92
CA GLN A 9 -0.50 -5.84 -10.18
C GLN A 9 -0.90 -6.74 -9.01
N VAL A 10 -2.13 -6.60 -8.53
CA VAL A 10 -2.65 -7.38 -7.39
C VAL A 10 -3.98 -8.01 -7.80
N THR A 11 -4.17 -9.27 -7.46
CA THR A 11 -5.44 -9.99 -7.63
C THR A 11 -6.13 -10.09 -6.28
N LEU A 12 -7.39 -9.66 -6.21
CA LEU A 12 -8.19 -9.61 -4.99
C LEU A 12 -9.47 -10.44 -5.18
N PRO A 13 -10.05 -10.99 -4.10
CA PRO A 13 -11.40 -11.53 -4.14
C PRO A 13 -12.43 -10.45 -4.53
N ASP A 14 -13.42 -10.82 -5.34
CA ASP A 14 -14.43 -9.88 -5.87
C ASP A 14 -15.05 -9.01 -4.77
N ARG A 15 -15.49 -9.64 -3.66
CA ARG A 15 -16.09 -8.93 -2.52
C ARG A 15 -15.19 -7.81 -1.97
N LEU A 16 -13.88 -8.07 -1.89
CA LEU A 16 -12.93 -7.09 -1.39
C LEU A 16 -12.72 -5.94 -2.40
N ALA A 17 -12.68 -6.27 -3.69
CA ALA A 17 -12.59 -5.26 -4.74
C ALA A 17 -13.82 -4.33 -4.72
N GLU A 18 -15.03 -4.89 -4.62
CA GLU A 18 -16.29 -4.12 -4.55
C GLU A 18 -16.32 -3.17 -3.34
N ASP A 19 -15.88 -3.63 -2.18
CA ASP A 19 -15.86 -2.80 -0.97
C ASP A 19 -14.83 -1.66 -1.08
N LEU A 20 -13.68 -1.93 -1.68
CA LEU A 20 -12.68 -0.89 -1.95
C LEU A 20 -13.17 0.12 -3.00
N GLU A 21 -13.91 -0.31 -4.02
CA GLU A 21 -14.51 0.59 -5.02
C GLU A 21 -15.56 1.52 -4.39
N LYS A 22 -16.42 0.98 -3.52
CA LYS A 22 -17.41 1.79 -2.76
C LYS A 22 -16.71 2.80 -1.87
N TRP A 23 -15.65 2.40 -1.18
CA TRP A 23 -14.88 3.30 -0.32
C TRP A 23 -14.17 4.38 -1.14
N ALA A 24 -13.51 4.02 -2.24
CA ALA A 24 -12.84 4.98 -3.12
C ALA A 24 -13.83 6.04 -3.64
N THR A 25 -15.03 5.60 -4.02
CA THR A 25 -16.14 6.46 -4.44
C THR A 25 -16.58 7.40 -3.32
N TYR A 26 -16.80 6.87 -2.11
CA TYR A 26 -17.17 7.66 -0.94
C TYR A 26 -16.13 8.74 -0.59
N ASP A 27 -14.84 8.40 -0.67
CA ASP A 27 -13.74 9.32 -0.39
C ASP A 27 -13.43 10.28 -1.58
N GLY A 28 -14.12 10.13 -2.70
CA GLY A 28 -13.94 10.97 -3.89
C GLY A 28 -12.55 10.83 -4.53
N ARG A 29 -11.90 9.66 -4.45
CA ARG A 29 -10.55 9.43 -4.99
C ARG A 29 -10.46 8.17 -5.86
N PRO A 30 -9.45 8.08 -6.76
CA PRO A 30 -9.22 6.86 -7.52
C PRO A 30 -8.94 5.65 -6.63
N LEU A 31 -9.46 4.48 -7.02
CA LEU A 31 -9.22 3.21 -6.33
C LEU A 31 -7.72 2.93 -6.11
N SER A 32 -6.89 3.22 -7.12
CA SER A 32 -5.43 3.06 -7.02
C SER A 32 -4.81 3.90 -5.92
N ASN A 33 -5.33 5.11 -5.68
CA ASN A 33 -4.82 6.00 -4.64
C ASN A 33 -5.27 5.52 -3.26
N LEU A 34 -6.52 5.06 -3.12
CA LEU A 34 -6.98 4.38 -1.90
C LEU A 34 -6.09 3.17 -1.60
N ALA A 35 -5.87 2.30 -2.58
CA ALA A 35 -5.05 1.10 -2.39
C ALA A 35 -3.62 1.45 -1.97
N ALA A 36 -2.98 2.43 -2.62
CA ALA A 36 -1.64 2.89 -2.25
C ALA A 36 -1.59 3.39 -0.80
N TYR A 37 -2.56 4.22 -0.38
CA TYR A 37 -2.66 4.72 0.99
C TYR A 37 -2.85 3.59 2.01
N LEU A 38 -3.72 2.63 1.72
CA LEU A 38 -3.98 1.50 2.61
C LEU A 38 -2.74 0.60 2.75
N LEU A 39 -2.02 0.35 1.65
CA LEU A 39 -0.77 -0.43 1.67
C LEU A 39 0.32 0.29 2.48
N GLU A 40 0.47 1.61 2.31
CA GLU A 40 1.44 2.40 3.07
C GLU A 40 1.16 2.32 4.58
N ARG A 41 -0.11 2.45 4.98
CA ARG A 41 -0.52 2.32 6.37
C ARG A 41 -0.26 0.93 6.94
N ALA A 42 -0.65 -0.12 6.22
CA ALA A 42 -0.44 -1.50 6.66
C ALA A 42 1.04 -1.81 6.84
N VAL A 43 1.91 -1.33 5.93
CA VAL A 43 3.37 -1.48 6.05
C VAL A 43 3.92 -0.69 7.26
N ALA A 44 3.44 0.53 7.49
CA ALA A 44 3.86 1.34 8.62
C ALA A 44 3.45 0.70 9.96
N GLU A 45 2.25 0.13 10.05
CA GLU A 45 1.77 -0.61 11.22
C GLU A 45 2.61 -1.87 11.46
N ALA A 46 2.85 -2.68 10.43
CA ALA A 46 3.70 -3.86 10.56
C ALA A 46 5.14 -3.54 10.99
N LYS A 47 5.71 -2.41 10.55
CA LYS A 47 7.02 -1.93 11.03
C LYS A 47 6.99 -1.57 12.52
N LYS A 48 5.91 -0.95 13.01
CA LYS A 48 5.74 -0.63 14.44
C LYS A 48 5.62 -1.89 15.30
N GLU A 49 5.01 -2.95 14.74
CA GLU A 49 4.87 -4.25 15.40
C GLU A 49 6.14 -5.11 15.34
N ASN A 50 7.29 -4.54 14.95
CA ASN A 50 8.57 -5.24 14.80
C ASN A 50 8.50 -6.44 13.85
N ALA A 51 7.77 -6.31 12.73
CA ALA A 51 7.78 -7.35 11.71
C ALA A 51 9.22 -7.71 11.28
N PRO A 52 9.54 -9.00 11.09
CA PRO A 52 10.92 -9.49 10.93
C PRO A 52 11.65 -8.94 9.69
N TRP A 53 10.91 -8.41 8.70
CA TRP A 53 11.44 -7.76 7.50
C TRP A 53 11.68 -6.25 7.67
N GLY A 54 11.17 -5.63 8.73
CA GLY A 54 11.27 -4.19 8.98
C GLY A 54 12.67 -3.70 9.37
N ALA A 55 13.59 -4.61 9.69
CA ALA A 55 14.95 -4.32 10.17
C ALA A 55 16.04 -4.30 9.09
N LYS A 56 15.69 -4.54 7.81
CA LYS A 56 16.68 -4.74 6.73
C LYS A 56 16.46 -3.81 5.54
N GLU A 57 16.68 -2.50 5.71
CA GLU A 57 16.88 -1.63 4.53
C GLU A 57 17.69 -0.38 4.89
N ASN A 58 18.99 -0.55 5.11
CA ASN A 58 19.95 0.54 4.91
C ASN A 58 21.33 0.00 4.50
N GLN A 59 21.38 -0.91 3.53
CA GLN A 59 22.60 -1.25 2.81
C GLN A 59 22.23 -1.72 1.40
N GLU A 60 22.18 -0.80 0.43
CA GLU A 60 22.74 -1.01 -0.91
C GLU A 60 22.64 0.28 -1.72
N GLY A 61 23.80 0.80 -2.11
CA GLY A 61 23.95 2.06 -2.85
C GLY A 61 25.35 2.64 -2.69
N LYS A 62 26.37 1.84 -2.99
CA LYS A 62 27.77 2.25 -3.17
C LYS A 62 27.91 3.17 -4.37
#